data_AF-A0A970H909-F1
#
_entry.id   AF-A0A970H909-F1
#
_cell.length_a   1.000
_cell.length_b   1.000
_cell.length_c   1.000
_cell.angle_alpha   90.00
_cell.angle_beta   90.00
_cell.angle_gamma   90.00
#
_symmetry.space_group_name_H-M   'P 1'
#
loop_
_entity.id
_entity.type
_entity.pdbx_description
1 polymer ?
#
loop_
_entity_poly.entity_id
_entity_poly.type
_entity_poly.pdbx_seq_one_letter_code
_entity_poly.pdbx_strand_id
1 'polypeptide(L)'
;MSGSERSERLAIWAAIALGLLGFAGSLGRPVLPPLPAAWGWPLQALVVLLGWLAARLARRRIREIEQARWAAVEDPLRTGPEREWAHKEAERARRACNFAFLLAPLMLGYFLAHQFGDNATAAVRALAGTPLLGYVAGLFWGRETAPF
;
A
#
# COMPACT_ATOMS: atom_id res chain seq x y z
N MET A 1 23.20 -9.44 -8.96
CA MET A 1 22.00 -8.71 -8.52
C MET A 1 21.42 -9.44 -7.33
N SER A 2 21.36 -8.78 -6.18
CA SER A 2 20.82 -9.37 -4.95
C SER A 2 19.30 -9.53 -5.09
N GLY A 3 18.72 -10.55 -4.43
CA GLY A 3 17.27 -10.77 -4.41
C GLY A 3 16.46 -9.58 -3.86
N SER A 4 17.07 -8.73 -3.02
CA SER A 4 16.40 -7.55 -2.47
C SER A 4 16.15 -6.46 -3.52
N GLU A 5 17.15 -6.16 -4.36
CA GLU A 5 17.06 -5.11 -5.39
C GLU A 5 15.97 -5.40 -6.44
N ARG A 6 15.82 -6.68 -6.81
CA ARG A 6 14.79 -7.09 -7.78
C ARG A 6 13.38 -6.94 -7.19
N SER A 7 13.21 -7.29 -5.91
CA SER A 7 11.91 -7.16 -5.22
C SER A 7 11.50 -5.70 -5.04
N GLU A 8 12.46 -4.82 -4.77
CA GLU A 8 12.22 -3.39 -4.56
C GLU A 8 11.85 -2.68 -5.87
N ARG A 9 12.54 -3.00 -6.98
CA ARG A 9 12.15 -2.51 -8.31
C ARG A 9 10.74 -2.98 -8.70
N LEU A 10 10.40 -4.24 -8.45
CA LEU A 10 9.06 -4.75 -8.75
C LEU A 10 7.98 -4.04 -7.95
N ALA A 11 8.23 -3.73 -6.67
CA ALA A 11 7.30 -2.97 -5.84
C ALA A 11 7.11 -1.54 -6.35
N ILE A 12 8.17 -0.86 -6.80
CA ILE A 12 8.09 0.48 -7.40
C ILE A 12 7.28 0.44 -8.70
N TRP A 13 7.56 -0.51 -9.60
CA TRP A 13 6.80 -0.67 -10.84
C TRP A 13 5.32 -1.01 -10.58
N ALA A 14 5.04 -1.86 -9.59
CA ALA A 14 3.68 -2.17 -9.18
C ALA A 14 2.95 -0.92 -8.65
N ALA A 15 3.61 -0.10 -7.82
CA ALA A 15 3.04 1.15 -7.32
C ALA A 15 2.75 2.15 -8.46
N ILE A 16 3.67 2.28 -9.42
CA ILE A 16 3.47 3.12 -10.61
C ILE A 16 2.30 2.59 -11.46
N ALA A 17 2.26 1.29 -11.72
CA ALA A 17 1.18 0.67 -12.50
C ALA A 17 -0.18 0.86 -11.82
N LEU A 18 -0.27 0.67 -10.50
CA LEU A 18 -1.49 0.90 -9.72
C LEU A 18 -1.90 2.38 -9.70
N GLY A 19 -0.93 3.30 -9.63
CA GLY A 19 -1.17 4.75 -9.75
C GLY A 19 -1.71 5.14 -11.13
N LEU A 20 -1.13 4.59 -12.21
CA LEU A 20 -1.60 4.80 -13.58
C LEU A 20 -2.99 4.20 -13.81
N LEU A 21 -3.29 3.04 -13.23
CA LEU A 21 -4.63 2.45 -13.25
C LEU A 21 -5.64 3.33 -12.52
N GLY A 22 -5.31 3.81 -11.32
CA GLY A 22 -6.16 4.78 -10.58
C GLY A 22 -6.45 6.04 -11.41
N PHE A 23 -5.42 6.60 -12.05
CA PHE A 23 -5.57 7.76 -12.94
C PHE A 23 -6.44 7.45 -14.16
N ALA A 24 -6.23 6.31 -14.82
CA ALA A 24 -7.06 5.88 -15.95
C ALA A 24 -8.54 5.73 -15.56
N GLY A 25 -8.82 5.25 -14.34
CA GLY A 25 -10.18 5.19 -13.78
C GLY A 25 -10.80 6.57 -13.57
N SER A 26 -10.00 7.56 -13.17
CA SER A 26 -10.47 8.95 -12.95
C SER A 26 -10.85 9.69 -14.24
N LEU A 27 -10.40 9.21 -15.41
CA LEU A 27 -10.76 9.79 -16.72
C LEU A 27 -12.20 9.45 -17.15
N GLY A 28 -12.97 8.74 -16.32
CA GLY A 28 -14.41 8.56 -16.48
C GLY A 28 -14.85 7.66 -17.64
N ARG A 29 -13.90 7.05 -18.36
CA ARG A 29 -14.17 6.05 -19.40
C ARG A 29 -13.68 4.69 -18.93
N PRO A 30 -14.57 3.68 -18.80
CA PRO A 30 -14.13 2.32 -18.54
C PRO A 30 -13.20 1.88 -19.68
N VAL A 31 -12.01 1.40 -19.31
CA VAL A 31 -10.97 0.98 -20.27
C VAL A 31 -11.17 -0.50 -20.63
N LEU A 32 -11.81 -1.26 -19.74
CA LEU A 32 -12.17 -2.65 -19.93
C LEU A 32 -13.67 -2.77 -20.27
N PRO A 33 -14.08 -3.83 -20.98
CA PRO A 33 -15.50 -4.14 -21.14
C PRO A 33 -16.17 -4.26 -19.76
N PRO A 34 -17.44 -3.81 -19.63
CA PRO A 34 -18.12 -3.74 -18.34
C PRO A 34 -18.16 -5.12 -17.69
N LEU A 35 -17.67 -5.18 -16.44
CA LEU A 35 -17.58 -6.44 -15.71
C LEU A 35 -18.98 -6.91 -15.27
N PRO A 36 -19.27 -8.23 -15.32
CA PRO A 36 -20.52 -8.78 -14.82
C PRO A 36 -20.66 -8.55 -13.31
N ALA A 37 -21.86 -8.22 -12.83
CA ALA A 37 -22.12 -7.96 -11.41
C ALA A 37 -21.70 -9.12 -10.47
N ALA A 38 -21.69 -10.36 -10.96
CA ALA A 38 -21.21 -11.54 -10.23
C ALA A 38 -19.75 -11.43 -9.77
N TRP A 39 -18.92 -10.60 -10.43
CA TRP A 39 -17.53 -10.36 -10.04
C TRP A 39 -17.36 -9.39 -8.87
N GLY A 40 -18.43 -8.73 -8.41
CA GLY A 40 -18.35 -7.77 -7.30
C GLY A 40 -17.76 -8.37 -6.02
N TRP A 41 -18.25 -9.55 -5.59
CA TRP A 41 -17.77 -10.23 -4.38
C TRP A 41 -16.34 -10.79 -4.50
N PRO A 42 -15.98 -11.50 -5.58
CA PRO A 42 -14.58 -11.91 -5.81
C PRO A 42 -13.60 -10.74 -5.79
N LEU A 43 -13.96 -9.62 -6.42
CA LEU A 43 -13.10 -8.43 -6.44
C LEU A 43 -13.02 -7.76 -5.07
N GLN A 44 -14.09 -7.77 -4.27
CA GLN A 44 -14.00 -7.31 -2.88
C GLN A 44 -13.00 -8.14 -2.09
N ALA A 45 -13.10 -9.47 -2.15
CA ALA A 45 -12.17 -10.36 -1.45
C ALA A 45 -10.71 -10.13 -1.89
N LEU A 46 -10.48 -9.97 -3.19
CA LEU A 46 -9.15 -9.66 -3.74
C LEU A 46 -8.62 -8.33 -3.21
N VAL A 47 -9.43 -7.27 -3.24
CA VAL A 47 -9.01 -5.93 -2.81
C VAL A 47 -8.79 -5.87 -1.29
N VAL A 48 -9.58 -6.60 -0.48
CA VAL A 48 -9.30 -6.79 0.95
C VAL A 48 -7.95 -7.49 1.16
N LEU A 49 -7.69 -8.58 0.44
CA LEU A 49 -6.43 -9.32 0.53
C LEU A 49 -5.23 -8.42 0.15
N LEU A 50 -5.37 -7.62 -0.90
CA LEU A 50 -4.35 -6.65 -1.31
C LEU A 50 -4.13 -5.56 -0.27
N GLY A 51 -5.19 -5.02 0.34
CA GLY A 51 -5.08 -4.10 1.47
C GLY A 51 -4.33 -4.71 2.65
N TRP A 52 -4.63 -5.97 2.99
CA TRP A 52 -3.95 -6.70 4.05
C TRP A 52 -2.46 -6.95 3.74
N LEU A 53 -2.14 -7.37 2.51
CA LEU A 53 -0.76 -7.56 2.06
C LEU A 53 0.02 -6.24 2.08
N ALA A 54 -0.60 -5.15 1.61
CA ALA A 54 0.01 -3.82 1.62
C ALA A 54 0.33 -3.36 3.04
N ALA A 55 -0.55 -3.62 4.01
CA ALA A 55 -0.26 -3.34 5.42
C ALA A 55 0.91 -4.18 5.97
N ARG A 56 1.03 -5.47 5.59
CA ARG A 56 2.20 -6.28 5.99
C ARG A 56 3.50 -5.77 5.38
N LEU A 57 3.49 -5.39 4.11
CA LEU A 57 4.66 -4.82 3.44
C LEU A 57 5.04 -3.47 4.04
N ALA A 58 4.07 -2.60 4.32
CA ALA A 58 4.28 -1.35 5.04
C ALA A 58 4.94 -1.60 6.41
N ARG A 59 4.42 -2.55 7.20
CA ARG A 59 5.01 -2.92 8.49
C ARG A 59 6.46 -3.38 8.36
N ARG A 60 6.76 -4.23 7.37
CA ARG A 60 8.14 -4.69 7.12
C ARG A 60 9.06 -3.53 6.78
N ARG A 61 8.66 -2.64 5.86
CA ARG A 61 9.46 -1.48 5.45
C ARG A 61 9.63 -0.46 6.58
N ILE A 62 8.64 -0.28 7.44
CA ILE A 62 8.76 0.59 8.63
C ILE A 62 9.80 0.03 9.60
N ARG A 63 9.85 -1.29 9.81
CA ARG A 63 10.90 -1.91 10.65
C ARG A 63 12.28 -1.70 10.06
N GLU A 64 12.45 -1.84 8.75
CA GLU A 64 13.72 -1.57 8.07
C GLU A 64 14.14 -0.09 8.23
N ILE A 65 13.19 0.85 8.12
CA ILE A 65 13.41 2.28 8.36
C ILE A 65 13.79 2.54 9.84
N GLU A 66 13.13 1.89 10.79
CA GLU A 66 13.43 2.03 12.22
C GLU A 66 14.80 1.44 12.58
N GLN A 67 15.18 0.29 12.00
CA GLN A 67 16.52 -0.28 12.16
C GLN A 67 17.60 0.65 11.62
N ALA A 68 17.40 1.21 10.41
CA ALA A 68 18.33 2.17 9.83
C ALA A 68 18.44 3.45 10.67
N ARG A 69 17.32 3.92 11.24
CA ARG A 69 17.30 5.04 12.18
C ARG A 69 18.14 4.75 13.42
N TRP A 70 17.94 3.60 14.07
CA TRP A 70 18.69 3.26 15.29
C TRP A 70 20.18 3.07 15.02
N ALA A 71 20.54 2.38 13.93
CA ALA A 71 21.93 2.25 13.51
C ALA A 71 22.61 3.62 13.28
N ALA A 72 21.88 4.58 12.71
CA ALA A 72 22.36 5.96 12.50
C ALA A 72 22.45 6.79 13.80
N VAL A 73 21.68 6.45 14.84
CA VAL A 73 21.70 7.15 16.14
C VAL A 73 22.80 6.59 17.03
N GLU A 74 23.00 5.28 17.01
CA GLU A 74 24.01 4.57 17.81
C GLU A 74 25.44 4.71 17.26
N ASP A 75 25.59 5.22 16.03
CA ASP A 75 26.90 5.49 15.43
C ASP A 75 27.70 6.52 16.27
N PRO A 76 28.82 6.10 16.89
CA PRO A 76 29.64 6.97 17.73
C PRO A 76 30.38 8.04 16.92
N LEU A 77 30.49 7.89 15.59
CA LEU A 77 31.17 8.86 14.72
C LEU A 77 30.26 10.00 14.27
N ARG A 78 28.94 9.90 14.48
CA ARG A 78 27.98 10.92 14.04
C ARG A 78 27.78 12.03 15.06
N THR A 79 27.69 13.24 14.55
CA THR A 79 27.43 14.44 15.36
C THR A 79 25.97 14.54 15.79
N GLY A 80 25.67 15.31 16.85
CA GLY A 80 24.29 15.54 17.31
C GLY A 80 23.31 15.97 16.20
N PRO A 81 23.66 16.94 15.33
CA PRO A 81 22.83 17.36 14.20
C PRO A 81 22.57 16.24 13.16
N GLU A 82 23.54 15.36 12.91
CA GLU A 82 23.40 14.23 11.98
C GLU A 82 22.42 13.18 12.50
N ARG A 83 22.37 12.99 13.83
CA ARG A 83 21.39 12.10 14.48
C ARG A 83 19.97 12.67 14.41
N GLU A 84 19.81 13.97 14.64
CA GLU A 84 18.51 14.63 14.48
C GLU A 84 18.01 14.58 13.03
N TRP A 85 18.90 14.79 12.06
CA TRP A 85 18.57 14.67 10.65
C TRP A 85 18.12 13.24 10.30
N ALA A 86 18.85 12.22 10.77
CA ALA A 86 18.47 10.82 10.58
C ALA A 86 17.07 10.51 11.17
N HIS A 87 16.71 11.11 12.31
CA HIS A 87 15.39 10.94 12.88
C HIS A 87 14.29 11.58 12.01
N LYS A 88 14.50 12.81 11.54
CA LYS A 88 13.57 13.53 10.66
C LYS A 88 13.38 12.80 9.33
N GLU A 89 14.46 12.29 8.75
CA GLU A 89 14.41 11.56 7.49
C GLU A 89 13.68 10.22 7.63
N ALA A 90 13.93 9.49 8.71
CA ALA A 90 13.18 8.27 9.03
C ALA A 90 11.67 8.53 9.21
N GLU A 91 11.28 9.64 9.84
CA GLU A 91 9.87 10.02 9.97
C GLU A 91 9.22 10.34 8.62
N ARG A 92 9.91 11.10 7.76
CA ARG A 92 9.43 11.38 6.40
C ARG A 92 9.26 10.11 5.60
N ALA A 93 10.26 9.23 5.63
CA ALA A 93 10.22 7.93 4.95
C ALA A 93 9.06 7.06 5.47
N ARG A 94 8.83 7.04 6.79
CA ARG A 94 7.71 6.31 7.41
C ARG A 94 6.35 6.85 6.94
N ARG A 95 6.17 8.18 6.91
CA ARG A 95 4.93 8.81 6.43
C ARG A 95 4.70 8.51 4.95
N ALA A 96 5.72 8.67 4.12
CA ALA A 96 5.66 8.37 2.68
C ALA A 96 5.34 6.89 2.43
N CYS A 97 5.95 5.98 3.19
CA CYS A 97 5.70 4.54 3.12
C CYS A 97 4.25 4.20 3.46
N ASN A 98 3.73 4.69 4.59
CA ASN A 98 2.32 4.48 4.98
C ASN A 98 1.37 5.01 3.91
N PHE A 99 1.63 6.22 3.39
CA PHE A 99 0.80 6.82 2.36
C PHE A 99 0.81 6.00 1.06
N ALA A 100 1.98 5.61 0.57
CA ALA A 100 2.11 4.83 -0.66
C ALA A 100 1.42 3.46 -0.56
N PHE A 101 1.63 2.73 0.54
CA PHE A 101 1.03 1.40 0.73
C PHE A 101 -0.48 1.44 1.04
N LEU A 102 -0.99 2.54 1.58
CA LEU A 102 -2.44 2.74 1.74
C LEU A 102 -3.09 3.17 0.42
N LEU A 103 -2.46 4.11 -0.29
CA LEU A 103 -3.02 4.71 -1.50
C LEU A 103 -3.09 3.70 -2.65
N ALA A 104 -2.09 2.84 -2.83
CA ALA A 104 -2.04 1.87 -3.92
C ALA A 104 -3.29 0.95 -4.00
N PRO A 105 -3.71 0.26 -2.93
CA PRO A 105 -4.91 -0.58 -2.97
C PRO A 105 -6.21 0.26 -3.04
N LEU A 106 -6.25 1.47 -2.48
CA LEU A 106 -7.40 2.39 -2.63
C LEU A 106 -7.61 2.81 -4.08
N MET A 107 -6.55 3.20 -4.77
CA MET A 107 -6.58 3.57 -6.19
C MET A 107 -7.03 2.40 -7.06
N LEU A 108 -6.60 1.17 -6.74
CA LEU A 108 -7.07 -0.03 -7.41
C LEU A 108 -8.55 -0.28 -7.17
N GLY A 109 -9.02 -0.20 -5.92
CA GLY A 109 -10.43 -0.36 -5.58
C GLY A 109 -11.33 0.66 -6.29
N TYR A 110 -10.86 1.91 -6.36
CA TYR A 110 -11.54 2.99 -7.10
C TYR A 110 -11.59 2.71 -8.61
N PHE A 111 -10.47 2.32 -9.22
CA PHE A 111 -10.40 1.95 -10.63
C PHE A 111 -11.36 0.81 -10.97
N LEU A 112 -11.36 -0.26 -10.15
CA LEU A 112 -12.21 -1.43 -10.34
C LEU A 112 -13.70 -1.07 -10.20
N ALA A 113 -14.06 -0.24 -9.22
CA ALA A 113 -15.44 0.24 -9.07
C ALA A 113 -15.95 0.95 -10.34
N HIS A 114 -15.08 1.72 -11.01
CA HIS A 114 -15.41 2.42 -12.25
C HIS A 114 -15.61 1.48 -13.45
N GLN A 115 -14.99 0.30 -13.47
CA GLN A 115 -15.14 -0.65 -14.59
C GLN A 115 -16.54 -1.30 -14.66
N PHE A 116 -17.37 -1.15 -13.63
CA PHE A 116 -18.72 -1.71 -13.63
C PHE A 116 -19.77 -0.78 -14.24
N GLY A 117 -19.49 0.52 -14.40
CA GLY A 117 -20.42 1.48 -15.01
C GLY A 117 -21.85 1.37 -14.44
N ASP A 118 -22.83 1.20 -15.34
CA ASP A 118 -24.25 1.07 -14.97
C ASP A 118 -24.59 -0.22 -14.21
N ASN A 119 -23.71 -1.23 -14.23
CA ASN A 119 -23.88 -2.48 -13.47
C ASN A 119 -23.42 -2.35 -12.01
N ALA A 120 -23.03 -1.15 -11.56
CA ALA A 120 -22.49 -0.92 -10.23
C ALA A 120 -23.55 -1.07 -9.12
N THR A 121 -23.62 -2.26 -8.55
CA THR A 121 -24.38 -2.54 -7.31
C THR A 121 -23.78 -1.81 -6.11
N ALA A 122 -24.51 -1.77 -4.98
CA ALA A 122 -24.01 -1.18 -3.74
C ALA A 122 -22.67 -1.81 -3.28
N ALA A 123 -22.51 -3.13 -3.48
CA ALA A 123 -21.26 -3.85 -3.18
C ALA A 123 -20.10 -3.38 -4.07
N VAL A 124 -20.35 -3.10 -5.35
CA VAL A 124 -19.32 -2.59 -6.26
C VAL A 124 -18.88 -1.18 -5.87
N ARG A 125 -19.82 -0.31 -5.47
CA ARG A 125 -19.48 1.05 -5.00
C ARG A 125 -18.61 1.02 -3.73
N ALA A 126 -18.81 0.00 -2.88
CA ALA A 126 -17.99 -0.20 -1.70
C ALA A 126 -16.52 -0.61 -2.02
N LEU A 127 -16.21 -1.08 -3.23
CA LEU A 127 -14.83 -1.46 -3.63
C LEU A 127 -13.81 -0.33 -3.44
N ALA A 128 -14.23 0.93 -3.57
CA ALA A 128 -13.35 2.08 -3.35
C ALA A 128 -12.85 2.19 -1.89
N GLY A 129 -13.67 1.79 -0.92
CA GLY A 129 -13.33 1.83 0.52
C GLY A 129 -12.94 0.48 1.13
N THR A 130 -13.29 -0.61 0.46
CA THR A 130 -13.00 -2.00 0.87
C THR A 130 -11.53 -2.28 1.19
N PRO A 131 -10.53 -1.78 0.43
CA PRO A 131 -9.13 -2.07 0.76
C PRO A 131 -8.69 -1.48 2.10
N LEU A 132 -9.40 -0.47 2.61
CA LEU A 132 -9.14 0.09 3.94
C LEU A 132 -9.44 -0.92 5.05
N LEU A 133 -10.48 -1.75 4.89
CA LEU A 133 -10.80 -2.83 5.83
C LEU A 133 -9.67 -3.86 5.88
N GLY A 134 -9.19 -4.27 4.70
CA GLY A 134 -8.05 -5.16 4.57
C GLY A 134 -6.78 -4.57 5.18
N TYR A 135 -6.50 -3.30 4.93
CA TYR A 135 -5.34 -2.60 5.46
C TYR A 135 -5.38 -2.48 6.98
N VAL A 136 -6.53 -2.07 7.55
CA VAL A 136 -6.74 -2.00 9.00
C VAL A 136 -6.58 -3.37 9.64
N ALA A 137 -7.26 -4.40 9.12
CA ALA A 137 -7.08 -5.78 9.60
C ALA A 137 -5.63 -6.21 9.49
N GLY A 138 -4.97 -5.86 8.39
CA GLY A 138 -3.55 -6.11 8.13
C GLY A 138 -2.58 -5.25 8.94
N LEU A 139 -3.03 -4.31 9.77
CA LEU A 139 -2.25 -3.65 10.82
C LEU A 139 -2.48 -4.28 12.20
N PHE A 140 -3.71 -4.71 12.50
CA PHE A 140 -4.06 -5.30 13.80
C PHE A 140 -3.67 -6.79 13.92
N TRP A 141 -3.81 -7.58 12.85
CA TRP A 141 -3.58 -9.05 12.83
C TRP A 141 -2.09 -9.47 12.87
N GLY A 142 -1.24 -8.71 13.54
CA GLY A 142 0.19 -9.04 13.64
C GLY A 142 0.91 -8.36 14.80
N ARG A 143 0.15 -7.79 15.76
CA ARG A 143 0.72 -7.38 17.06
C ARG A 143 1.07 -8.60 17.94
N GLU A 144 0.50 -9.78 17.66
CA GLU A 144 0.64 -10.96 18.53
C GLU A 144 1.87 -11.83 18.22
N THR A 145 2.61 -11.61 17.12
CA THR A 145 3.67 -12.55 16.67
C THR A 145 5.06 -11.92 16.52
N ALA A 146 5.33 -10.78 17.15
CA ALA A 146 6.70 -10.25 17.23
C ALA A 146 7.20 -10.44 18.67
N PRO A 147 8.10 -11.41 18.95
CA PRO A 147 8.80 -11.40 20.22
C PRO A 147 9.66 -10.13 20.27
N PHE A 148 9.65 -9.49 21.43
CA PHE A 148 10.57 -8.41 21.78
C PHE A 148 12.02 -8.90 21.73
#